data_AF-A0A7C1PQ73-F1
#
_entry.id   AF-A0A7C1PQ73-F1
#
_cell.length_a   1.000
_cell.length_b   1.000
_cell.length_c   1.000
_cell.angle_alpha   90.00
_cell.angle_beta   90.00
_cell.angle_gamma   90.00
#
_symmetry.space_group_name_H-M   'P 1'
#
loop_
_entity.id
_entity.type
_entity.pdbx_description
1 polymer ?
#
loop_
_entity_poly.entity_id
_entity_poly.type
_entity_poly.pdbx_seq_one_letter_code
_entity_poly.pdbx_strand_id
1 'polypeptide(L)'
;MKQEDYTEVICKGFCSFYKEGKEELLCGTYRFLRDNCTPDELAEVPEGIEPDFSEDAWLRDRICSRCDFLSDGCDYREGNPSQPCGGYVVAEFLRKKRV
;
A
#
# COMPACT_ATOMS: atom_id res chain seq x y z
N MET A 1 -15.70 -0.18 1.52
CA MET A 1 -15.22 -0.85 2.74
C MET A 1 -14.06 -1.75 2.37
N LYS A 2 -13.12 -1.97 3.28
CA LYS A 2 -12.08 -2.99 3.10
C LYS A 2 -12.71 -4.39 3.06
N GLN A 3 -12.13 -5.28 2.26
CA GLN A 3 -12.38 -6.72 2.28
C GLN A 3 -11.41 -7.38 3.27
N GLU A 4 -11.89 -8.37 4.02
CA GLU A 4 -11.18 -9.00 5.13
C GLU A 4 -9.84 -9.60 4.68
N ASP A 5 -9.84 -10.49 3.69
CA ASP A 5 -8.65 -11.19 3.18
C ASP A 5 -7.52 -10.22 2.78
N TYR A 6 -7.87 -9.14 2.07
CA TYR A 6 -6.91 -8.12 1.66
C TYR A 6 -6.44 -7.25 2.83
N THR A 7 -7.27 -7.08 3.86
CA THR A 7 -6.92 -6.28 5.04
C THR A 7 -5.93 -7.01 5.91
N GLU A 8 -6.13 -8.31 6.12
CA GLU A 8 -5.19 -9.16 6.87
C GLU A 8 -3.80 -9.07 6.24
N VAL A 9 -3.71 -9.30 4.93
CA VAL A 9 -2.42 -9.33 4.25
C VAL A 9 -1.80 -7.94 4.11
N ILE A 10 -2.55 -6.94 3.61
CA ILE A 10 -1.97 -5.63 3.27
C ILE A 10 -1.88 -4.71 4.50
N CYS A 11 -3.00 -4.55 5.22
CA CYS A 11 -3.12 -3.52 6.23
C CYS A 11 -2.55 -3.97 7.57
N LYS A 12 -2.97 -5.14 8.05
CA LYS A 12 -2.45 -5.69 9.31
C LYS A 12 -1.02 -6.19 9.17
N GLY A 13 -0.67 -6.75 8.01
CA GLY A 13 0.68 -7.23 7.72
C GLY A 13 1.74 -6.12 7.54
N PHE A 14 1.41 -5.03 6.82
CA PHE A 14 2.43 -4.06 6.39
C PHE A 14 2.15 -2.60 6.75
N CYS A 15 0.95 -2.23 7.20
CA CYS A 15 0.59 -0.82 7.38
C CYS A 15 0.69 -0.37 8.84
N SER A 16 1.74 0.36 9.18
CA SER A 16 1.92 0.99 10.51
C SER A 16 0.82 2.01 10.87
N PHE A 17 0.06 2.48 9.88
CA PHE A 17 -1.06 3.41 10.06
C PHE A 17 -2.43 2.71 10.24
N TYR A 18 -2.49 1.38 10.15
CA TYR A 18 -3.74 0.64 10.35
C TYR A 18 -4.26 0.83 11.78
N LYS A 19 -5.56 1.07 11.90
CA LYS A 19 -6.29 1.15 13.16
C LYS A 19 -7.63 0.45 12.98
N GLU A 20 -8.02 -0.36 13.96
CA GLU A 20 -9.35 -0.97 14.01
C GLU A 20 -10.44 0.10 14.14
N GLY A 21 -11.59 -0.14 13.50
CA GLY A 21 -12.71 0.80 13.47
C GLY A 21 -12.54 1.96 12.48
N LYS A 22 -11.57 1.85 11.56
CA LYS A 22 -11.29 2.82 10.46
C LYS A 22 -11.23 2.13 9.09
N GLU A 23 -11.98 1.05 8.91
CA GLU A 23 -11.99 0.21 7.71
C GLU A 23 -12.68 0.88 6.50
N GLU A 24 -13.37 2.00 6.72
CA GLU A 24 -13.88 2.87 5.67
C GLU A 24 -12.76 3.62 4.93
N LEU A 25 -11.63 3.89 5.61
CA LEU A 25 -10.49 4.61 5.04
C LEU A 25 -9.63 3.67 4.18
N LEU A 26 -9.48 4.02 2.90
CA LEU A 26 -8.77 3.22 1.90
C LEU A 26 -7.67 4.03 1.23
N CYS A 27 -6.40 3.64 1.42
CA CYS A 27 -5.34 4.23 0.62
C CYS A 27 -5.42 3.75 -0.84
N GLY A 28 -4.87 4.53 -1.75
CA GLY A 28 -4.87 4.22 -3.18
C GLY A 28 -4.18 2.90 -3.49
N THR A 29 -3.12 2.56 -2.75
CA THR A 29 -2.39 1.29 -2.92
C THR A 29 -3.21 0.08 -2.48
N TYR A 30 -4.00 0.18 -1.41
CA TYR A 30 -4.94 -0.90 -1.05
C TYR A 30 -5.95 -1.15 -2.16
N ARG A 31 -6.56 -0.09 -2.72
CA ARG A 31 -7.52 -0.23 -3.82
C ARG A 31 -6.87 -0.87 -5.04
N PHE A 32 -5.68 -0.38 -5.40
CA PHE A 32 -4.93 -0.91 -6.53
C PHE A 32 -4.63 -2.40 -6.36
N LEU A 33 -4.12 -2.82 -5.20
CA LEU A 33 -3.77 -4.22 -4.94
C LEU A 33 -5.01 -5.11 -4.96
N ARG A 34 -6.09 -4.70 -4.29
CA ARG A 34 -7.38 -5.41 -4.32
C ARG A 34 -7.92 -5.62 -5.73
N ASP A 35 -7.73 -4.64 -6.61
CA ASP A 35 -8.29 -4.68 -7.96
C ASP A 35 -7.38 -5.39 -8.99
N ASN A 36 -6.10 -5.64 -8.65
CA ASN A 36 -5.09 -6.12 -9.61
C ASN A 36 -4.28 -7.34 -9.13
N CYS A 37 -4.51 -7.81 -7.90
CA CYS A 37 -3.82 -8.96 -7.32
C CYS A 37 -4.82 -9.86 -6.59
N THR A 38 -4.58 -11.15 -6.57
CA THR A 38 -5.35 -12.09 -5.72
C THR A 38 -4.78 -12.12 -4.29
N PRO A 39 -5.55 -12.58 -3.29
CA PRO A 39 -5.02 -12.80 -1.94
C PRO A 39 -3.82 -13.76 -1.92
N ASP A 40 -3.81 -14.78 -2.78
CA ASP A 40 -2.70 -15.73 -2.91
C ASP A 40 -1.41 -15.02 -3.38
N GLU A 41 -1.50 -14.14 -4.38
CA GLU A 41 -0.34 -13.35 -4.83
C GLU A 41 0.18 -12.41 -3.72
N LEU A 42 -0.72 -11.85 -2.93
CA LEU A 42 -0.37 -10.97 -1.81
C LEU A 42 0.29 -11.75 -0.67
N ALA A 43 -0.11 -13.00 -0.44
CA ALA A 43 0.47 -13.88 0.58
C ALA A 43 1.91 -14.32 0.27
N GLU A 44 2.36 -14.18 -0.99
CA GLU A 44 3.76 -14.43 -1.36
C GLU A 44 4.72 -13.30 -0.93
N VAL A 45 4.18 -12.16 -0.49
CA VAL A 45 5.01 -11.02 -0.04
C VAL A 45 5.60 -11.34 1.34
N PRO A 46 6.93 -11.38 1.50
CA PRO A 46 7.54 -11.75 2.77
C PRO A 46 7.23 -10.71 3.86
N GLU A 47 7.00 -11.17 5.09
CA GLU A 47 6.86 -10.27 6.24
C GLU A 47 8.15 -9.46 6.47
N GLY A 48 8.01 -8.22 6.93
CA GLY A 48 9.14 -7.37 7.29
C GLY A 48 9.98 -6.86 6.13
N ILE A 49 9.53 -7.01 4.88
CA ILE A 49 10.19 -6.35 3.75
C ILE A 49 10.15 -4.83 3.92
N GLU A 50 11.24 -4.19 3.54
CA GLU A 50 11.32 -2.73 3.45
C GLU A 50 11.33 -2.33 1.97
N PRO A 51 10.62 -1.24 1.60
CA PRO A 51 10.71 -0.71 0.26
C PRO A 51 12.13 -0.16 0.02
N ASP A 52 12.68 -0.41 -1.17
CA ASP A 52 13.92 0.22 -1.62
C ASP A 52 13.67 1.46 -2.47
N PHE A 53 12.40 1.82 -2.68
CA PHE A 53 11.93 3.01 -3.38
C PHE A 53 12.31 3.06 -4.87
N SER A 54 12.77 1.93 -5.42
CA SER A 54 13.15 1.83 -6.84
C SER A 54 11.96 2.03 -7.78
N GLU A 55 10.74 1.74 -7.33
CA GLU A 55 9.51 1.93 -8.12
C GLU A 55 8.74 3.19 -7.70
N ASP A 56 9.34 4.11 -6.93
CA ASP A 56 8.61 5.24 -6.34
C ASP A 56 7.94 6.12 -7.40
N ALA A 57 8.65 6.43 -8.48
CA ALA A 57 8.12 7.26 -9.56
C ALA A 57 6.88 6.61 -10.21
N TRP A 58 6.92 5.30 -10.41
CA TRP A 58 5.81 4.54 -10.98
C TRP A 58 4.63 4.49 -10.01
N LEU A 59 4.88 4.18 -8.74
CA LEU A 59 3.85 4.14 -7.69
C LEU A 59 3.21 5.51 -7.49
N ARG A 60 3.99 6.58 -7.57
CA ARG A 60 3.50 7.96 -7.49
C ARG A 60 2.54 8.26 -8.63
N ASP A 61 2.97 8.03 -9.86
CA ASP A 61 2.19 8.33 -11.06
C ASP A 61 0.93 7.47 -11.17
N ARG A 62 1.07 6.15 -10.95
CA ARG A 62 0.00 5.19 -11.20
C ARG A 62 -0.99 5.06 -10.05
N ILE A 63 -0.53 5.25 -8.81
CA ILE A 63 -1.34 4.94 -7.63
C ILE A 63 -1.52 6.17 -6.74
N CYS A 64 -0.44 6.74 -6.22
CA CYS A 64 -0.54 7.77 -5.18
C CYS A 64 -1.19 9.06 -5.68
N SER A 65 -1.01 9.41 -6.96
CA SER A 65 -1.64 10.59 -7.60
C SER A 65 -3.17 10.60 -7.52
N ARG A 66 -3.80 9.44 -7.28
CA ARG A 66 -5.25 9.25 -7.16
C ARG A 66 -5.67 8.79 -5.75
N CYS A 67 -4.78 8.88 -4.78
CA CYS A 67 -5.04 8.45 -3.41
C CYS A 67 -5.70 9.57 -2.61
N ASP A 68 -6.81 9.29 -1.94
CA ASP A 68 -7.52 10.27 -1.11
C ASP A 68 -6.65 10.81 0.03
N PHE A 69 -5.73 9.99 0.55
CA PHE A 69 -4.76 10.45 1.54
C PHE A 69 -3.77 11.47 0.98
N LEU A 70 -3.54 11.51 -0.33
CA LEU A 70 -2.70 12.55 -0.93
C LEU A 70 -3.38 13.92 -0.85
N SER A 71 -4.71 13.98 -1.08
CA SER A 71 -5.47 15.23 -0.92
C SER A 71 -5.63 15.65 0.53
N ASP A 72 -5.68 14.69 1.45
CA ASP A 72 -5.88 14.95 2.89
C ASP A 72 -4.57 15.21 3.66
N GLY A 73 -3.42 15.13 2.99
CA GLY A 73 -2.10 15.35 3.58
C GLY A 73 -1.37 14.04 3.92
N CYS A 74 -0.75 13.44 2.91
CA CYS A 74 0.04 12.21 3.10
C CYS A 74 1.47 12.59 3.50
N ASP A 75 1.80 12.45 4.78
CA ASP A 75 3.13 12.79 5.33
C ASP A 75 4.30 12.27 4.48
N TYR A 76 4.22 11.01 4.04
CA TYR A 76 5.24 10.41 3.19
C TYR A 76 5.42 11.18 1.86
N ARG A 77 4.32 11.56 1.20
CA ARG A 77 4.35 12.28 -0.08
C ARG A 77 4.65 13.77 0.07
N GLU A 78 4.47 14.33 1.26
CA GLU A 78 4.87 15.70 1.59
C GLU A 78 6.36 15.84 1.91
N GLY A 79 7.08 14.72 2.03
CA GLY A 79 8.51 14.71 2.37
C GLY A 79 8.78 14.82 3.87
N ASN A 80 7.76 14.62 4.71
CA ASN A 80 7.93 14.48 6.15
C ASN A 80 8.64 13.14 6.45
N PRO A 81 9.33 13.02 7.61
CA PRO A 81 10.01 11.78 8.01
C PRO A 81 8.98 10.73 8.45
N SER A 82 8.29 10.15 7.48
CA SER A 82 7.23 9.16 7.66
C SER A 82 7.42 8.02 6.66
N GLN A 83 7.08 6.80 7.09
CA GLN A 83 7.10 5.63 6.21
C GLN A 83 5.95 5.70 5.20
N PRO A 84 6.08 5.08 4.02
CA PRO A 84 4.96 4.93 3.12
C PRO A 84 3.91 3.99 3.75
N CYS A 85 2.66 4.06 3.26
CA CYS A 85 1.61 3.14 3.71
C CYS A 85 1.95 1.67 3.37
N GLY A 86 1.42 0.69 4.10
CA GLY A 86 1.74 -0.72 3.87
C GLY A 86 1.45 -1.22 2.45
N GLY A 87 0.37 -0.73 1.83
CA GLY A 87 0.08 -1.07 0.43
C GLY A 87 1.14 -0.58 -0.56
N TYR A 88 1.90 0.46 -0.23
CA TYR A 88 3.05 0.87 -1.05
C TYR A 88 4.13 -0.21 -1.05
N VAL A 89 4.48 -0.70 0.14
CA VAL A 89 5.52 -1.71 0.35
C VAL A 89 5.19 -2.96 -0.45
N VAL A 90 3.94 -3.43 -0.33
CA VAL A 90 3.42 -4.59 -1.06
C VAL A 90 3.42 -4.35 -2.58
N ALA A 91 2.96 -3.17 -3.02
CA ALA A 91 2.90 -2.85 -4.45
C ALA A 91 4.29 -2.75 -5.10
N GLU A 92 5.29 -2.18 -4.41
CA GLU A 92 6.67 -2.14 -4.89
C GLU A 92 7.23 -3.54 -5.09
N PHE A 93 7.09 -4.40 -4.08
CA PHE A 93 7.60 -5.77 -4.14
C PHE A 93 7.00 -6.55 -5.31
N LEU A 94 5.66 -6.55 -5.44
CA LEU A 94 4.97 -7.29 -6.50
C LEU A 94 5.28 -6.72 -7.89
N ARG A 95 5.43 -5.39 -7.98
CA ARG A 95 5.83 -4.74 -9.23
C ARG A 95 7.19 -5.23 -9.68
N LYS A 96 8.18 -5.26 -8.78
CA LYS A 96 9.55 -5.72 -9.07
C LYS A 96 9.60 -7.19 -9.45
N LYS A 97 8.74 -8.03 -8.86
CA LYS A 97 8.64 -9.45 -9.23
C LYS A 97 8.09 -9.67 -10.65
N ARG A 98 7.35 -8.71 -11.20
CA ARG A 98 6.70 -8.77 -12.51
C ARG A 98 7.50 -8.06 -13.63
N VAL A 99 8.62 -7.40 -13.31
CA VAL A 99 9.57 -6.78 -14.26
C VAL A 99 10.71 -7.73 -14.54
#